data_AF-A0A9V1FUJ0-F1
#
_entry.id   AF-A0A9V1FUJ0-F1
#
_cell.length_a   1.000
_cell.length_b   1.000
_cell.length_c   1.000
_cell.angle_alpha   90.00
_cell.angle_beta   90.00
_cell.angle_gamma   90.00
#
_symmetry.space_group_name_H-M   'P 1'
#
loop_
_entity.id
_entity.type
_entity.pdbx_description
1 polymer ?
#
loop_
_entity_poly.entity_id
_entity_poly.type
_entity_poly.pdbx_seq_one_letter_code
_entity_poly.pdbx_strand_id
1 'polypeptide(L)'
;MDRLGSRCPLPGYLRPSVLICLLILAASFLSYPVLRTLSLQLHSAITGSYVSGTYSIVFVNCPNEQIARDIARYFWNGEIEEATEILLLIKTKTSKVRMLFSYIRLVHPFEIPEVFSLPMDQGDARYLKWLEEGTGED
;
A
#
# COMPACT_ATOMS: atom_id res chain seq x y z
N MET A 1 -44.30 -27.21 -56.91
CA MET A 1 -44.68 -27.56 -55.53
C MET A 1 -43.64 -28.56 -55.06
N ASP A 2 -42.72 -28.31 -54.12
CA ASP A 2 -42.53 -27.22 -53.17
C ASP A 2 -41.03 -27.11 -52.84
N ARG A 3 -40.52 -25.88 -52.76
CA ARG A 3 -39.19 -25.59 -52.18
C ARG A 3 -39.36 -25.41 -50.68
N LEU A 4 -38.85 -26.31 -49.86
CA LEU A 4 -38.77 -26.15 -48.41
C LEU A 4 -37.33 -25.80 -47.97
N GLY A 5 -37.12 -24.51 -47.74
CA GLY A 5 -36.61 -24.03 -46.46
C GLY A 5 -35.12 -24.23 -46.11
N SER A 6 -34.20 -23.71 -46.92
CA SER A 6 -32.86 -23.36 -46.43
C SER A 6 -32.97 -22.17 -45.47
N ARG A 7 -32.88 -22.42 -44.16
CA ARG A 7 -32.81 -21.35 -43.16
C ARG A 7 -31.41 -20.70 -43.22
N CYS A 8 -31.34 -19.48 -43.76
CA CYS A 8 -30.19 -18.62 -43.55
C CYS A 8 -30.08 -18.25 -42.07
N PRO A 9 -28.89 -18.29 -41.43
CA PRO A 9 -28.70 -17.68 -40.12
C PRO A 9 -28.75 -16.16 -40.27
N LEU A 10 -29.64 -15.51 -39.51
CA LEU A 10 -29.76 -14.05 -39.45
C LEU A 10 -28.45 -13.43 -38.91
N PRO A 11 -27.99 -12.30 -39.48
CA PRO A 11 -26.79 -11.62 -39.01
C PRO A 11 -27.07 -10.96 -37.65
N GLY A 12 -26.37 -11.41 -36.60
CA GLY A 12 -26.38 -10.74 -35.30
C GLY A 12 -26.66 -11.61 -34.06
N TYR A 13 -26.94 -12.90 -34.20
CA TYR A 13 -27.16 -13.77 -33.04
C TYR A 13 -25.85 -14.34 -32.49
N LEU A 14 -25.35 -13.77 -31.39
CA LEU A 14 -24.16 -14.26 -30.69
C LEU A 14 -24.41 -15.67 -30.17
N ARG A 15 -23.52 -16.63 -30.47
CA ARG A 15 -23.68 -18.02 -30.03
C ARG A 15 -23.80 -18.09 -28.50
N PRO A 16 -24.72 -18.90 -27.94
CA PRO A 16 -24.90 -19.01 -26.49
C PRO A 16 -23.61 -19.33 -25.72
N SER A 17 -22.72 -20.14 -26.31
CA SER A 17 -21.41 -20.45 -25.75
C SER A 17 -20.49 -19.23 -25.59
N VAL A 18 -20.54 -18.28 -26.52
CA VAL A 18 -19.75 -17.04 -26.48
C VAL A 18 -20.30 -16.10 -25.41
N LEU A 19 -21.64 -16.01 -25.29
CA LEU A 19 -22.29 -15.22 -24.24
C LEU A 19 -21.92 -15.75 -22.84
N ILE A 20 -21.92 -17.07 -22.65
CA ILE A 20 -21.53 -17.69 -21.38
C ILE A 20 -20.06 -17.38 -21.05
N CYS A 21 -19.14 -17.49 -22.02
CA CYS A 21 -17.74 -17.12 -21.80
C CYS A 21 -17.57 -15.65 -21.40
N LEU A 22 -18.27 -14.73 -22.04
CA LEU A 22 -18.21 -13.31 -21.70
C LEU A 22 -18.75 -13.02 -20.30
N LEU A 23 -19.82 -13.70 -19.88
CA LEU A 23 -20.36 -13.60 -18.53
C LEU A 23 -19.38 -14.12 -17.47
N ILE A 24 -18.70 -15.24 -17.74
CA ILE A 24 -17.68 -15.80 -16.83
C ILE A 24 -16.47 -14.87 -16.71
N LEU A 25 -15.99 -14.32 -17.82
CA LEU A 25 -14.87 -13.37 -17.83
C LEU A 25 -15.24 -12.09 -17.08
N ALA A 26 -16.44 -11.55 -17.30
CA ALA A 26 -16.93 -10.38 -16.58
C ALA A 26 -17.07 -10.65 -15.08
N ALA A 27 -17.64 -11.79 -14.69
CA ALA A 27 -17.77 -12.18 -13.29
C ALA A 27 -16.40 -12.37 -12.61
N SER A 28 -15.43 -12.96 -13.33
CA SER A 28 -14.06 -13.14 -12.85
C SER A 28 -13.37 -11.78 -12.64
N PHE A 29 -13.56 -10.85 -13.57
CA PHE A 29 -13.00 -9.50 -13.46
C PHE A 29 -13.61 -8.70 -12.29
N LEU A 30 -14.93 -8.79 -12.07
CA LEU A 30 -15.59 -8.15 -10.93
C LEU A 30 -15.20 -8.76 -9.57
N SER A 31 -15.00 -10.07 -9.51
CA SER A 31 -14.68 -10.76 -8.25
C SER A 31 -13.19 -10.74 -7.90
N TYR A 32 -12.30 -10.57 -8.89
CA TYR A 32 -10.86 -10.51 -8.71
C TYR A 32 -10.37 -9.55 -7.60
N PRO A 33 -10.82 -8.28 -7.50
CA PRO A 33 -10.35 -7.37 -6.45
C PRO A 33 -10.70 -7.86 -5.04
N VAL A 34 -11.87 -8.50 -4.86
CA VAL A 34 -12.30 -9.07 -3.57
C VAL A 34 -11.45 -10.28 -3.22
N LEU A 35 -11.29 -11.21 -4.16
CA LEU A 35 -10.45 -12.41 -4.01
C LEU A 35 -8.98 -12.03 -3.70
N ARG A 36 -8.44 -11.02 -4.40
CA ARG A 36 -7.10 -10.50 -4.15
C ARG A 36 -6.98 -9.96 -2.73
N THR A 37 -7.92 -9.13 -2.28
CA THR A 37 -7.90 -8.56 -0.93
C THR A 37 -7.98 -9.66 0.14
N LEU A 38 -8.89 -10.63 -0.03
CA LEU A 38 -9.02 -11.77 0.88
C LEU A 38 -7.74 -12.62 0.93
N SER A 39 -7.11 -12.86 -0.22
CA SER A 39 -5.85 -13.61 -0.28
C SER A 39 -4.72 -12.92 0.48
N LEU A 40 -4.64 -11.58 0.40
CA LEU A 40 -3.64 -10.78 1.10
C LEU A 40 -3.90 -10.76 2.62
N GLN A 41 -5.18 -10.61 3.02
CA GLN A 41 -5.59 -10.66 4.43
C GLN A 41 -5.27 -12.02 5.05
N LEU A 42 -5.56 -13.12 4.33
CA LEU A 42 -5.24 -14.47 4.79
C LEU A 42 -3.73 -14.71 4.89
N HIS A 43 -2.97 -14.25 3.89
CA HIS A 43 -1.51 -14.37 3.91
C HIS A 43 -0.89 -13.61 5.08
N SER A 44 -1.36 -12.39 5.35
CA SER A 44 -0.96 -11.61 6.51
C SER A 44 -1.31 -12.30 7.82
N ALA A 45 -2.54 -12.81 7.97
CA ALA A 45 -2.96 -13.49 9.19
C ALA A 45 -2.09 -14.73 9.50
N ILE A 46 -1.66 -15.46 8.46
CA ILE A 46 -0.82 -16.65 8.62
C ILE A 46 0.65 -16.28 8.88
N THR A 47 1.20 -15.30 8.15
CA THR A 47 2.63 -14.97 8.23
C THR A 47 2.96 -13.92 9.28
N GLY A 48 1.94 -13.29 9.88
CA GLY A 48 2.12 -12.08 10.68
C GLY A 48 2.61 -10.88 9.86
N SER A 49 2.64 -10.98 8.52
CA SER A 49 3.11 -9.90 7.66
C SER A 49 2.09 -8.78 7.61
N TYR A 50 2.56 -7.54 7.53
CA TYR A 50 1.70 -6.37 7.42
C TYR A 50 0.92 -6.30 6.08
N VAL A 51 -0.35 -5.87 6.11
CA VAL A 51 -1.13 -5.52 4.90
C VAL A 51 -1.20 -4.01 4.75
N SER A 52 -0.84 -3.52 3.56
CA SER A 52 -0.99 -2.10 3.21
C SER A 52 -2.43 -1.63 3.43
N GLY A 53 -2.61 -0.54 4.20
CA GLY A 53 -3.90 0.07 4.51
C GLY A 53 -4.48 -0.26 5.89
N THR A 54 -3.84 -1.12 6.67
CA THR A 54 -4.27 -1.42 8.05
C THR A 54 -3.92 -0.31 9.04
N TYR A 55 -2.81 0.40 8.83
CA TYR A 55 -2.39 1.53 9.65
C TYR A 55 -2.33 2.81 8.82
N SER A 56 -2.74 3.92 9.45
CA SER A 56 -2.68 5.26 8.88
C SER A 56 -1.74 6.10 9.72
N ILE A 57 -0.86 6.85 9.06
CA ILE A 57 0.08 7.76 9.71
C ILE A 57 -0.52 9.16 9.62
N VAL A 58 -0.68 9.80 10.77
CA VAL A 58 -1.25 11.15 10.85
C VAL A 58 -0.19 12.08 11.42
N PHE A 59 0.28 13.02 10.58
CA PHE A 59 1.10 14.14 11.05
C PHE A 59 0.18 15.27 11.49
N VAL A 60 0.18 15.56 12.80
CA VAL A 60 -0.56 16.69 13.35
C VAL A 60 0.42 17.80 13.68
N ASN A 61 0.24 18.97 13.07
CA ASN A 61 0.97 20.16 13.49
C ASN A 61 0.32 20.71 14.77
N CYS A 62 1.02 20.64 15.89
CA CYS A 62 0.53 21.14 17.16
C CYS A 62 1.15 22.52 17.46
N PRO A 63 0.33 23.55 17.79
CA PRO A 63 0.83 24.91 18.00
C PRO A 63 1.57 25.06 19.35
N ASN A 64 1.39 24.14 20.28
CA ASN A 64 2.14 24.05 21.53
C ASN A 64 2.13 22.62 22.09
N GLU A 65 2.98 22.38 23.07
CA GLU A 65 3.19 21.07 23.70
C GLU A 65 1.97 20.58 24.49
N GLN A 66 1.22 21.49 25.13
CA GLN A 66 0.04 21.14 25.91
C GLN A 66 -1.04 20.48 25.04
N ILE A 67 -1.32 21.04 23.87
CA ILE A 67 -2.30 20.49 22.92
C ILE A 67 -1.84 19.13 22.39
N ALA A 68 -0.54 18.96 22.13
CA ALA A 68 0.01 17.67 21.72
C ALA A 68 -0.22 16.59 22.79
N ARG A 69 0.03 16.92 24.06
CA ARG A 69 -0.19 16.01 25.21
C ARG A 69 -1.65 15.63 25.40
N ASP A 70 -2.57 16.58 25.25
CA ASP A 70 -3.99 16.32 25.44
C ASP A 70 -4.57 15.43 24.33
N ILE A 71 -4.11 15.62 23.08
CA ILE A 71 -4.41 14.70 21.97
C ILE A 71 -3.84 13.31 22.26
N ALA A 72 -2.57 13.22 22.69
CA ALA A 72 -1.95 11.93 23.03
C ALA A 72 -2.73 11.19 24.14
N ARG A 73 -3.11 11.87 25.23
CA ARG A 73 -3.93 11.29 26.32
C ARG A 73 -5.24 10.71 25.84
N TYR A 74 -5.93 11.46 24.97
CA TYR A 74 -7.23 11.04 24.47
C TYR A 74 -7.14 9.73 23.68
N PHE A 75 -6.07 9.56 22.89
CA PHE A 75 -5.89 8.37 22.06
C PHE A 75 -5.17 7.20 22.74
N TRP A 76 -4.36 7.44 23.79
CA TRP A 76 -3.60 6.41 24.52
C TRP A 76 -4.15 6.08 25.92
N ASN A 77 -5.47 5.94 26.07
CA ASN A 77 -6.12 5.53 27.34
C ASN A 77 -5.72 6.34 28.59
N GLY A 78 -5.29 7.59 28.42
CA GLY A 78 -4.85 8.46 29.52
C GLY A 78 -3.45 8.18 30.08
N GLU A 79 -2.72 7.19 29.57
CA GLU A 79 -1.32 6.97 29.90
C GLU A 79 -0.44 7.68 28.87
N ILE A 80 0.13 8.83 29.25
CA ILE A 80 1.27 9.38 28.52
C ILE A 80 2.52 8.75 29.13
N GLU A 81 3.16 7.84 28.39
CA GLU A 81 4.59 7.64 28.59
C GLU A 81 5.33 8.81 27.93
N GLU A 82 5.89 9.69 28.76
CA GLU A 82 6.75 10.76 28.27
C GLU A 82 8.12 10.22 27.91
N ALA A 83 8.29 9.87 26.63
CA ALA A 83 9.60 9.75 26.02
C ALA A 83 9.83 11.00 25.16
N THR A 84 10.90 11.76 25.46
CA THR A 84 11.35 12.81 24.54
C THR A 84 12.07 12.14 23.37
N GLU A 85 11.35 11.95 22.27
CA GLU A 85 11.86 11.32 21.06
C GLU A 85 12.19 12.36 19.99
N ILE A 86 13.15 12.04 19.13
CA ILE A 86 13.54 12.89 18.01
C ILE A 86 13.09 12.20 16.72
N LEU A 87 12.19 12.84 15.99
CA LEU A 87 11.80 12.38 14.66
C LEU A 87 12.94 12.61 13.68
N LEU A 88 13.48 11.53 13.13
CA LEU A 88 14.56 11.57 12.14
C LEU A 88 14.02 11.35 10.72
N LEU A 89 14.11 12.39 9.87
CA LEU A 89 13.75 12.28 8.44
C LEU A 89 14.98 12.01 7.58
N ILE A 90 15.23 10.74 7.29
CA ILE A 90 16.31 10.28 6.41
C ILE A 90 15.81 10.22 4.97
N LYS A 91 16.54 10.85 4.03
CA LYS A 91 16.30 10.75 2.60
C LYS A 91 17.38 9.86 2.01
N THR A 92 16.97 8.80 1.31
CA THR A 92 17.88 7.83 0.72
C THR A 92 17.25 7.18 -0.51
N LYS A 93 18.04 6.45 -1.29
CA LYS A 93 17.55 5.64 -2.41
C LYS A 93 16.67 4.50 -1.91
N THR A 94 15.60 4.20 -2.64
CA THR A 94 14.73 3.06 -2.34
C THR A 94 15.50 1.74 -2.28
N SER A 95 16.56 1.58 -3.08
CA SER A 95 17.46 0.41 -3.05
C SER A 95 18.15 0.22 -1.69
N LYS A 96 18.44 1.31 -0.97
CA LYS A 96 19.20 1.30 0.30
C LYS A 96 18.31 1.24 1.54
N VAL A 97 16.99 1.36 1.39
CA VAL A 97 16.02 1.34 2.52
C VAL A 97 16.15 0.07 3.35
N ARG A 98 16.27 -1.10 2.70
CA ARG A 98 16.39 -2.38 3.43
C ARG A 98 17.66 -2.41 4.29
N MET A 99 18.79 -1.96 3.76
CA MET A 99 20.05 -1.88 4.48
C MET A 99 19.95 -0.91 5.67
N LEU A 100 19.33 0.25 5.45
CA LEU A 100 19.10 1.25 6.49
C LEU A 100 18.22 0.70 7.62
N PHE A 101 17.15 -0.02 7.30
CA PHE A 101 16.27 -0.63 8.31
C PHE A 101 17.02 -1.65 9.16
N SER A 102 17.85 -2.50 8.54
CA SER A 102 18.70 -3.44 9.27
C SER A 102 19.68 -2.73 10.20
N TYR A 103 20.31 -1.64 9.74
CA TYR A 103 21.22 -0.85 10.56
C TYR A 103 20.51 -0.20 11.75
N ILE A 104 19.36 0.44 11.51
CA ILE A 104 18.56 1.07 12.58
C ILE A 104 18.19 0.03 13.63
N ARG A 105 17.65 -1.14 13.24
CA ARG A 105 17.31 -2.21 14.19
C ARG A 105 18.49 -2.72 15.02
N LEU A 106 19.71 -2.64 14.49
CA LEU A 106 20.91 -3.09 15.19
C LEU A 106 21.39 -2.08 16.23
N VAL A 107 21.19 -0.78 16.01
CA VAL A 107 21.68 0.28 16.90
C VAL A 107 20.61 0.92 17.76
N HIS A 108 19.33 0.73 17.44
CA HIS A 108 18.22 1.38 18.14
C HIS A 108 18.03 0.79 19.54
N PRO A 109 17.81 1.62 20.58
CA PRO A 109 17.64 1.13 21.95
C PRO A 109 16.36 0.32 22.16
N PHE A 110 15.33 0.56 21.34
CA PHE A 110 14.08 -0.20 21.40
C PHE A 110 14.12 -1.48 20.58
N GLU A 111 13.53 -2.55 21.13
CA GLU A 111 13.37 -3.84 20.48
C GLU A 111 12.59 -3.73 19.16
N ILE A 112 11.58 -2.85 19.14
CA ILE A 112 10.74 -2.59 17.97
C ILE A 112 10.80 -1.09 17.65
N PRO A 113 11.78 -0.63 16.84
CA PRO A 113 11.85 0.77 16.45
C PRO A 113 10.71 1.15 15.50
N GLU A 114 10.16 2.36 15.67
CA GLU A 114 9.26 2.96 14.67
C GLU A 114 10.08 3.36 13.43
N VAL A 115 10.01 2.53 12.38
CA VAL A 115 10.70 2.82 11.12
C VAL A 115 9.85 2.37 9.93
N PHE A 116 9.59 3.31 9.03
CA PHE A 116 8.87 3.08 7.77
C PHE A 116 9.42 4.00 6.68
N SER A 117 9.12 3.69 5.41
CA SER A 117 9.57 4.48 4.26
C SER A 117 8.38 4.87 3.39
N LEU A 118 8.35 6.12 2.93
CA LEU A 118 7.37 6.61 1.97
C LEU A 118 8.06 6.88 0.62
N PRO A 119 7.51 6.43 -0.52
CA PRO A 119 8.07 6.74 -1.83
C PRO A 119 7.91 8.24 -2.15
N MET A 120 8.92 8.82 -2.82
CA MET A 120 8.84 10.17 -3.35
C MET A 120 8.49 10.10 -4.84
N ASP A 121 7.28 10.50 -5.21
CA ASP A 121 6.80 10.46 -6.59
C ASP A 121 7.15 11.75 -7.37
N GLN A 122 7.35 12.86 -6.67
CA GLN A 122 7.62 14.18 -7.26
C GLN A 122 8.60 14.98 -6.39
N GLY A 123 9.41 15.82 -7.02
CA GLY A 123 10.37 16.70 -6.34
C GLY A 123 11.12 17.61 -7.32
N ASP A 124 11.85 18.60 -6.81
CA ASP A 124 12.72 19.44 -7.64
C ASP A 124 13.86 18.58 -8.23
N ALA A 125 14.02 18.61 -9.56
CA ALA A 125 14.97 17.75 -10.25
C ALA A 125 16.43 17.97 -9.83
N ARG A 126 16.80 19.21 -9.47
CA ARG A 126 18.17 19.52 -9.00
C ARG A 126 18.40 18.96 -7.60
N TYR A 127 17.39 19.04 -6.75
CA TYR A 127 17.44 18.43 -5.42
C TYR A 127 17.56 16.91 -5.49
N LEU A 128 16.76 16.25 -6.34
CA LEU A 128 16.83 14.80 -6.53
C LEU A 128 18.20 14.37 -7.08
N LYS A 129 18.75 15.13 -8.03
CA LYS A 129 20.11 14.88 -8.55
C LYS A 129 21.18 15.01 -7.48
N TRP A 130 21.14 16.08 -6.67
CA TRP A 130 22.04 16.25 -5.54
C TRP A 130 21.92 15.09 -4.53
N LEU A 131 20.70 14.62 -4.29
CA LEU A 131 20.45 13.50 -3.40
C LEU A 131 21.06 12.19 -3.94
N GLU A 132 20.96 11.98 -5.26
CA GLU A 132 21.53 10.84 -5.95
C GLU A 132 23.07 10.83 -5.89
N GLU A 133 23.70 11.99 -6.12
CA GLU A 133 25.14 12.19 -5.99
C GLU A 133 25.62 11.93 -4.55
N GLY A 134 24.87 12.42 -3.55
CA GLY A 134 25.22 12.26 -2.13
C GLY A 134 25.01 10.85 -1.56
N THR A 135 24.22 10.00 -2.22
CA THR A 135 23.92 8.65 -1.74
C THR A 135 24.79 7.56 -2.38
N GLY A 136 25.67 7.91 -3.33
CA GLY A 136 26.59 6.97 -3.99
C GLY A 136 25.90 5.94 -4.88
N GLU A 137 26.66 5.24 -5.73
CA GLU A 137 26.18 4.09 -6.49
C GLU A 137 25.87 2.90 -5.56
N ASP A 138 25.15 1.90 -6.08
CA ASP A 138 24.71 0.72 -5.31
C ASP A 138 25.88 -0.21 -4.94
#